data_AF-A0A840AF33-F1
#
_entry.id   AF-A0A840AF33-F1
#
_cell.length_a   1.000
_cell.length_b   1.000
_cell.length_c   1.000
_cell.angle_alpha   90.00
_cell.angle_beta   90.00
_cell.angle_gamma   90.00
#
_symmetry.space_group_name_H-M   'P 1'
#
loop_
_entity.id
_entity.type
_entity.pdbx_description
1 polymer ?
#
loop_
_entity_poly.entity_id
_entity_poly.type
_entity_poly.pdbx_seq_one_letter_code
_entity_poly.pdbx_strand_id
1 'polypeptide(L)'
;MAALDASKRVVYGWHMTPRGVPVSLGFSTPDGRACRICHISRHARADVVPEDPGAATVGGFSIIVALPHAARGLIMTVTAGEEVASVNLDAPATTDLFAANEVRDWGVTFDLLRECIGQPELLPLLQYQYRPFGAFAGWMAHLPVVQGEAENFGIVARVACSCSPAGEVALDLRFIGRSRSTVRIDAVAIARLRSDDGGPDEISLMPFHDVLARHVPGASAFYGRMQWEHVARLRGVDLLVQVTFDDERVWLRCQPRVESVPAFLDMLSSALAGQTGQSTLIADVAERRVTLVTALIEAEQERAVGTPSFPRLELPELALVGVEDVSACRLLHLLAPELESCASRLMVLGEAAETAAQIFNRRGRLSAVVAREGGAILARVAEVGPANLVAVDVSSLASAAIEGGVSGLLRQVRVGGLAYLLLLHSLAGPTRALGETLTRYGAMLRDPNLPWLPVAHDWRTSLAAELVNEHLEVIWRDVLAASSSGGSPEPALTVLEIEA
;
A
#
# COMPACT_ATOMS: atom_id res chain seq x y z
N MET A 1 -17.21 13.14 8.89
CA MET A 1 -17.57 12.27 7.76
C MET A 1 -19.08 12.12 7.70
N ALA A 2 -19.70 12.32 6.54
CA ALA A 2 -21.16 12.30 6.39
C ALA A 2 -21.61 10.91 5.91
N ALA A 3 -22.40 10.21 6.74
CA ALA A 3 -23.20 9.07 6.29
C ALA A 3 -24.16 9.53 5.18
N LEU A 4 -24.74 8.56 4.45
CA LEU A 4 -25.75 8.85 3.45
C LEU A 4 -26.94 9.43 4.22
N ASP A 5 -27.07 10.76 4.20
CA ASP A 5 -28.07 11.44 5.02
C ASP A 5 -29.48 11.00 4.60
N ALA A 6 -30.46 11.11 5.50
CA ALA A 6 -31.82 10.66 5.22
C ALA A 6 -32.46 11.37 4.00
N SER A 7 -31.88 12.48 3.54
CA SER A 7 -32.30 13.25 2.38
C SER A 7 -31.69 12.78 1.06
N LYS A 8 -30.78 11.80 1.06
CA LYS A 8 -30.24 11.21 -0.16
C LYS A 8 -30.87 9.85 -0.47
N ARG A 9 -30.97 9.55 -1.77
CA ARG A 9 -31.41 8.26 -2.31
C ARG A 9 -30.43 7.80 -3.37
N VAL A 10 -30.24 6.49 -3.43
CA VAL A 10 -29.46 5.84 -4.48
C VAL A 10 -30.45 5.13 -5.41
N VAL A 11 -30.34 5.38 -6.71
CA VAL A 11 -31.20 4.79 -7.72
C VAL A 11 -30.32 4.02 -8.70
N TYR A 12 -30.61 2.74 -8.85
CA TYR A 12 -30.01 1.88 -9.87
C TYR A 12 -31.07 1.52 -10.89
N GLY A 13 -30.72 1.54 -12.16
CA GLY A 13 -31.67 1.24 -13.20
C GLY A 13 -31.08 1.25 -14.59
N TRP A 14 -31.98 1.20 -15.55
CA TRP A 14 -31.67 1.31 -16.96
C TRP A 14 -32.84 1.95 -17.69
N HIS A 15 -32.55 2.51 -18.85
CA HIS A 15 -33.53 3.08 -19.77
C HIS A 15 -33.23 2.60 -21.19
N MET A 16 -34.26 2.53 -22.02
CA MET A 16 -34.15 2.32 -23.45
C MET A 16 -34.65 3.56 -24.17
N THR A 17 -33.87 4.07 -25.11
CA THR A 17 -34.16 5.31 -25.84
C THR A 17 -33.87 5.17 -27.32
N PRO A 18 -34.48 6.00 -28.19
CA PRO A 18 -34.14 6.04 -29.61
C PRO A 18 -32.65 6.30 -29.85
N ARG A 19 -32.06 5.57 -30.80
CA ARG A 19 -30.64 5.67 -31.13
C ARG A 19 -30.33 7.04 -31.75
N GLY A 20 -29.22 7.65 -31.31
CA GLY A 20 -28.74 8.93 -31.83
C GLY A 20 -29.46 10.17 -31.29
N VAL A 21 -30.41 9.99 -30.36
CA VAL A 21 -31.16 11.09 -29.73
C VAL A 21 -30.57 11.40 -28.35
N PRO A 22 -30.33 12.68 -28.00
CA PRO A 22 -29.87 13.06 -26.67
C PRO A 22 -30.86 12.64 -25.59
N VAL A 23 -30.36 12.08 -24.49
CA VAL A 23 -31.16 11.61 -23.35
C VAL A 23 -30.93 12.50 -22.14
N SER A 24 -32.02 12.93 -21.51
CA SER A 24 -31.98 13.60 -20.21
C SER A 24 -32.74 12.81 -19.15
N LEU A 25 -32.23 12.83 -17.93
CA LEU A 25 -32.84 12.22 -16.76
C LEU A 25 -33.20 13.35 -15.78
N GLY A 26 -34.46 13.38 -15.38
CA GLY A 26 -34.99 14.29 -14.38
C GLY A 26 -35.51 13.52 -13.17
N PHE A 27 -35.45 14.17 -12.01
CA PHE A 27 -36.03 13.62 -10.78
C PHE A 27 -36.90 14.67 -10.12
N SER A 28 -38.07 14.27 -9.66
CA SER A 28 -38.98 15.12 -8.90
C SER A 28 -39.63 14.36 -7.75
N THR A 29 -40.11 15.09 -6.76
CA THR A 29 -41.01 14.55 -5.75
C THR A 29 -42.42 14.37 -6.32
N PRO A 30 -43.31 13.59 -5.67
CA PRO A 30 -44.70 13.44 -6.10
C PRO A 30 -45.48 14.76 -6.17
N ASP A 31 -45.11 15.77 -5.38
CA ASP A 31 -45.69 17.13 -5.43
C ASP A 31 -45.02 18.05 -6.48
N GLY A 32 -44.17 17.50 -7.36
CA GLY A 32 -43.62 18.21 -8.51
C GLY A 32 -42.36 19.04 -8.25
N ARG A 33 -41.74 18.94 -7.07
CA ARG A 33 -40.49 19.66 -6.77
C ARG A 33 -39.32 18.95 -7.41
N ALA A 34 -38.46 19.68 -8.10
CA ALA A 34 -37.24 19.13 -8.68
C ALA A 34 -36.30 18.61 -7.58
N CYS A 35 -35.77 17.41 -7.78
CA CYS A 35 -34.72 16.82 -6.97
C CYS A 35 -33.36 17.00 -7.66
N ARG A 36 -32.30 17.20 -6.87
CA ARG A 36 -30.96 17.42 -7.42
C ARG A 36 -30.24 16.10 -7.63
N ILE A 37 -29.74 15.86 -8.84
CA ILE A 37 -28.77 14.78 -9.10
C ILE A 37 -27.42 15.22 -8.52
N CYS A 38 -26.94 14.51 -7.49
CA CYS A 38 -25.62 14.74 -6.91
C CYS A 38 -24.53 14.00 -7.68
N HIS A 39 -24.83 12.79 -8.17
CA HIS A 39 -23.91 11.98 -8.95
C HIS A 39 -24.67 11.13 -9.96
N ILE A 40 -24.07 10.91 -11.13
CA ILE A 40 -24.58 9.98 -12.14
C ILE A 40 -23.40 9.21 -12.76
N SER A 41 -23.40 7.90 -12.56
CA SER A 41 -22.57 6.95 -13.32
C SER A 41 -23.45 6.32 -14.39
N ARG A 42 -22.97 6.29 -15.63
CA ARG A 42 -23.65 5.64 -16.76
C ARG A 42 -22.81 4.45 -17.24
N HIS A 43 -23.48 3.36 -17.58
CA HIS A 43 -22.82 2.15 -18.06
C HIS A 43 -23.67 1.46 -19.13
N ALA A 44 -23.04 0.61 -19.93
CA ALA A 44 -23.77 -0.21 -20.90
C ALA A 44 -24.62 -1.29 -20.20
N ARG A 45 -25.65 -1.78 -20.89
CA ARG A 45 -26.48 -2.93 -20.48
C ARG A 45 -26.60 -3.91 -21.63
N ALA A 46 -25.52 -4.66 -21.86
CA ALA A 46 -25.44 -5.63 -22.95
C ALA A 46 -26.37 -6.85 -22.75
N ASP A 47 -26.79 -7.08 -21.50
CA ASP A 47 -27.75 -8.10 -21.11
C ASP A 47 -29.20 -7.77 -21.51
N VAL A 48 -29.47 -6.52 -21.90
CA VAL A 48 -30.78 -6.08 -22.39
C VAL A 48 -30.69 -5.79 -23.88
N VAL A 49 -31.31 -6.65 -24.69
CA VAL A 49 -31.32 -6.52 -26.15
C VAL A 49 -32.65 -5.88 -26.59
N PRO A 50 -32.64 -4.70 -27.23
CA PRO A 50 -33.84 -4.12 -27.81
C PRO A 50 -34.43 -5.03 -28.90
N GLU A 51 -35.75 -4.94 -29.09
CA GLU A 51 -36.43 -5.64 -30.19
C GLU A 51 -35.86 -5.23 -31.56
N ASP A 52 -35.50 -3.95 -31.73
CA ASP A 52 -34.76 -3.42 -32.87
C ASP A 52 -33.46 -2.73 -32.42
N PRO A 53 -32.30 -3.42 -32.48
CA PRO A 53 -31.01 -2.85 -32.12
C PRO A 53 -30.57 -1.67 -33.00
N GLY A 54 -31.09 -1.56 -34.22
CA GLY A 54 -30.81 -0.46 -35.14
C GLY A 54 -31.52 0.84 -34.74
N ALA A 55 -32.72 0.72 -34.17
CA ALA A 55 -33.56 1.87 -33.78
C ALA A 55 -33.36 2.33 -32.33
N ALA A 56 -32.94 1.45 -31.42
CA ALA A 56 -32.86 1.75 -29.99
C ALA A 56 -31.49 1.49 -29.37
N THR A 57 -31.24 2.14 -28.24
CA THR A 57 -30.06 1.95 -27.39
C THR A 57 -30.47 1.83 -25.93
N VAL A 58 -29.79 0.95 -25.19
CA VAL A 58 -30.02 0.75 -23.75
C VAL A 58 -28.86 1.34 -22.95
N GLY A 59 -29.18 2.16 -21.97
CA GLY A 59 -28.23 2.74 -21.02
C GLY A 59 -28.59 2.34 -19.59
N GLY A 60 -27.61 1.87 -18.82
CA GLY A 60 -27.71 1.67 -17.38
C GLY A 60 -27.17 2.86 -16.60
N PHE A 61 -27.62 3.00 -15.35
CA PHE A 61 -27.17 4.09 -14.48
C PHE A 61 -27.11 3.73 -12.99
N SER A 62 -26.23 4.43 -12.27
CA SER A 62 -26.27 4.66 -10.82
C SER A 62 -26.36 6.12 -10.51
N ILE A 63 -27.36 6.52 -9.74
CA ILE A 63 -27.64 7.93 -9.47
C ILE A 63 -27.76 8.13 -7.97
N ILE A 64 -27.09 9.17 -7.45
CA ILE A 64 -27.36 9.69 -6.11
C ILE A 64 -28.21 10.95 -6.27
N VAL A 65 -29.41 10.92 -5.69
CA VAL A 65 -30.38 12.02 -5.73
C VAL A 65 -30.52 12.61 -4.34
N ALA A 66 -30.44 13.93 -4.24
CA ALA A 66 -30.81 14.68 -3.04
C ALA A 66 -32.29 15.10 -3.12
N LEU A 67 -33.04 14.68 -2.11
CA LEU A 67 -34.44 15.01 -1.88
C LEU A 67 -34.54 16.34 -1.14
N PRO A 68 -35.49 17.22 -1.53
CA PRO A 68 -35.87 18.35 -0.69
C PRO A 68 -36.43 17.86 0.66
N HIS A 69 -36.21 18.62 1.74
CA HIS A 69 -36.49 18.19 3.11
C HIS A 69 -37.88 17.55 3.30
N ALA A 70 -37.91 16.40 3.97
CA ALA A 70 -39.10 15.61 4.31
C ALA A 70 -39.91 15.02 3.13
N ALA A 71 -39.40 15.07 1.90
CA ALA A 71 -40.09 14.45 0.77
C ALA A 71 -40.22 12.93 0.94
N ARG A 72 -41.46 12.44 0.80
CA ARG A 72 -41.77 11.02 0.67
C ARG A 72 -41.99 10.75 -0.82
N GLY A 73 -41.02 10.10 -1.42
CA GLY A 73 -41.13 9.62 -2.79
C GLY A 73 -40.24 10.29 -3.81
N LEU A 74 -40.07 9.57 -4.91
CA LEU A 74 -39.20 9.96 -6.02
C LEU A 74 -39.80 9.49 -7.34
N ILE A 75 -40.03 10.44 -8.25
CA ILE A 75 -40.42 10.21 -9.63
C ILE A 75 -39.18 10.44 -10.50
N MET A 76 -38.86 9.46 -11.34
CA MET A 76 -37.86 9.60 -12.38
C MET A 76 -38.56 9.89 -13.70
N THR A 77 -38.06 10.87 -14.45
CA THR A 77 -38.49 11.19 -15.80
C THR A 77 -37.33 11.00 -16.76
N VAL A 78 -37.55 10.26 -17.84
CA VAL A 78 -36.61 10.09 -18.94
C VAL A 78 -37.17 10.84 -20.14
N THR A 79 -36.35 11.68 -20.77
CA THR A 79 -36.72 12.41 -21.98
C THR A 79 -35.70 12.13 -23.07
N ALA A 80 -36.19 11.78 -24.26
CA ALA A 80 -35.37 11.55 -25.45
C ALA A 80 -36.09 12.10 -26.69
N GLY A 81 -35.66 13.26 -27.17
CA GLY A 81 -36.36 13.96 -28.25
C GLY A 81 -37.75 14.40 -27.82
N GLU A 82 -38.79 13.92 -28.51
CA GLU A 82 -40.20 14.19 -28.18
C GLU A 82 -40.80 13.16 -27.21
N GLU A 83 -40.09 12.07 -26.93
CA GLU A 83 -40.58 11.02 -26.04
C GLU A 83 -40.27 11.32 -24.57
N VAL A 84 -41.27 11.13 -23.72
CA VAL A 84 -41.17 11.30 -22.27
C VAL A 84 -41.78 10.10 -21.57
N ALA A 85 -41.01 9.47 -20.69
CA ALA A 85 -41.46 8.41 -19.80
C ALA A 85 -41.25 8.83 -18.34
N SER A 86 -42.18 8.50 -17.46
CA SER A 86 -42.03 8.73 -16.02
C SER A 86 -42.35 7.47 -15.22
N VAL A 87 -41.63 7.28 -14.12
CA VAL A 87 -41.83 6.14 -13.22
C VAL A 87 -41.79 6.62 -11.76
N ASN A 88 -42.74 6.16 -10.96
CA ASN A 88 -42.73 6.36 -9.52
C ASN A 88 -41.90 5.25 -8.86
N LEU A 89 -40.87 5.62 -8.12
CA LEU A 89 -39.90 4.69 -7.51
C LEU A 89 -40.32 4.21 -6.11
N ASP A 90 -41.53 4.54 -5.63
CA ASP A 90 -42.01 4.16 -4.29
C ASP A 90 -42.56 2.72 -4.14
N ALA A 91 -42.62 1.90 -5.20
CA ALA A 91 -43.09 0.51 -5.11
C ALA A 91 -42.56 -0.41 -6.24
N PRO A 92 -42.26 -1.70 -5.99
CA PRO A 92 -41.53 -2.27 -4.85
C PRO A 92 -40.03 -2.34 -5.21
N ALA A 93 -39.30 -1.24 -5.01
CA ALA A 93 -37.84 -1.29 -5.09
C ALA A 93 -37.26 -1.77 -3.75
N THR A 94 -36.17 -2.55 -3.79
CA THR A 94 -35.44 -2.89 -2.54
C THR A 94 -34.96 -1.60 -1.88
N THR A 95 -35.30 -1.41 -0.61
CA THR A 95 -34.79 -0.30 0.22
C THR A 95 -33.46 -0.65 0.89
N ASP A 96 -33.06 -1.92 0.81
CA ASP A 96 -31.77 -2.40 1.28
C ASP A 96 -30.71 -2.27 0.18
N LEU A 97 -29.82 -1.29 0.38
CA LEU A 97 -28.73 -0.99 -0.53
C LEU A 97 -27.67 -2.11 -0.58
N PHE A 98 -27.52 -2.87 0.51
CA PHE A 98 -26.61 -4.03 0.55
C PHE A 98 -27.13 -5.12 -0.39
N ALA A 99 -28.39 -5.53 -0.23
CA ALA A 99 -29.03 -6.53 -1.08
C ALA A 99 -29.10 -6.07 -2.55
N ALA A 100 -29.29 -4.77 -2.78
CA ALA A 100 -29.32 -4.20 -4.14
C ALA A 100 -27.98 -4.35 -4.89
N ASN A 101 -26.85 -4.16 -4.20
CA ASN A 101 -25.52 -4.30 -4.82
C ASN A 101 -25.10 -5.78 -4.93
N GLU A 102 -25.56 -6.64 -4.03
CA GLU A 102 -25.25 -8.07 -4.03
C GLU A 102 -25.66 -8.77 -5.33
N VAL A 103 -26.84 -8.45 -5.87
CA VAL A 103 -27.40 -9.08 -7.08
C VAL A 103 -27.09 -8.34 -8.38
N ARG A 104 -26.33 -7.23 -8.30
CA ARG A 104 -26.03 -6.39 -9.44
C ARG A 104 -24.89 -6.97 -10.28
N ASP A 105 -24.88 -6.63 -11.57
CA ASP A 105 -23.75 -6.96 -12.46
C ASP A 105 -22.41 -6.55 -11.83
N TRP A 106 -21.45 -7.48 -11.88
CA TRP A 106 -20.17 -7.33 -11.18
C TRP A 106 -19.31 -6.23 -11.77
N GLY A 107 -19.29 -6.09 -13.10
CA GLY A 107 -18.50 -5.06 -13.78
C GLY A 107 -19.02 -3.67 -13.42
N VAL A 108 -20.34 -3.52 -13.45
CA VAL A 108 -20.99 -2.27 -13.08
C VAL A 108 -20.76 -1.90 -11.60
N THR A 109 -20.81 -2.87 -10.68
CA THR A 109 -20.55 -2.62 -9.25
C THR A 109 -19.09 -2.28 -9.00
N PHE A 110 -18.16 -2.95 -9.70
CA PHE A 110 -16.73 -2.64 -9.66
C PHE A 110 -16.42 -1.24 -10.17
N ASP A 111 -17.02 -0.82 -11.29
CA ASP A 111 -16.84 0.53 -11.84
C ASP A 111 -17.37 1.61 -10.88
N LEU A 112 -18.54 1.38 -10.25
CA LEU A 112 -19.06 2.29 -9.23
C LEU A 112 -18.13 2.38 -8.01
N LEU A 113 -17.54 1.26 -7.58
CA LEU A 113 -16.56 1.26 -6.49
C LEU A 113 -15.30 2.06 -6.86
N ARG A 114 -14.82 1.93 -8.10
CA ARG A 114 -13.68 2.72 -8.60
C ARG A 114 -13.96 4.21 -8.58
N GLU A 115 -15.17 4.62 -8.97
CA GLU A 115 -15.56 6.03 -8.95
C GLU A 115 -15.51 6.62 -7.54
N CYS A 116 -15.74 5.82 -6.48
CA CYS A 116 -15.66 6.27 -5.09
C CYS A 116 -14.28 6.85 -4.71
N ILE A 117 -13.20 6.50 -5.40
CA ILE A 117 -11.83 6.97 -5.12
C ILE A 117 -11.73 8.50 -5.31
N GLY A 118 -12.48 9.07 -6.24
CA GLY A 118 -12.38 10.49 -6.61
C GLY A 118 -13.66 11.30 -6.43
N GLN A 119 -14.74 10.69 -5.96
CA GLN A 119 -16.07 11.32 -5.90
C GLN A 119 -16.57 11.41 -4.44
N PRO A 120 -16.48 12.59 -3.80
CA PRO A 120 -16.93 12.78 -2.42
C PRO A 120 -18.39 12.38 -2.18
N GLU A 121 -19.25 12.53 -3.19
CA GLU A 121 -20.67 12.18 -3.16
C GLU A 121 -20.89 10.67 -2.98
N LEU A 122 -19.93 9.84 -3.39
CA LEU A 122 -19.97 8.38 -3.33
C LEU A 122 -19.37 7.82 -2.03
N LEU A 123 -18.54 8.58 -1.30
CA LEU A 123 -17.96 8.15 -0.01
C LEU A 123 -18.98 7.57 0.99
N PRO A 124 -20.21 8.10 1.11
CA PRO A 124 -21.21 7.52 1.98
C PRO A 124 -21.57 6.06 1.67
N LEU A 125 -21.37 5.59 0.43
CA LEU A 125 -21.58 4.18 0.06
C LEU A 125 -20.58 3.26 0.76
N LEU A 126 -19.32 3.70 0.94
CA LEU A 126 -18.28 2.92 1.62
C LEU A 126 -18.52 2.82 3.13
N GLN A 127 -19.25 3.78 3.70
CA GLN A 127 -19.51 3.90 5.14
C GLN A 127 -20.92 3.43 5.52
N TYR A 128 -21.69 2.92 4.56
CA TYR A 128 -23.08 2.55 4.76
C TYR A 128 -23.24 1.53 5.90
N GLN A 129 -24.06 1.87 6.89
CA GLN A 129 -24.31 1.09 8.12
C GLN A 129 -23.05 0.72 8.93
N TYR A 130 -21.93 1.43 8.76
CA TYR A 130 -20.66 1.13 9.43
C TYR A 130 -20.17 -0.31 9.24
N ARG A 131 -20.57 -0.96 8.14
CA ARG A 131 -20.10 -2.31 7.76
C ARG A 131 -18.74 -2.21 7.07
N PRO A 132 -17.86 -3.23 7.18
CA PRO A 132 -16.70 -3.34 6.32
C PRO A 132 -17.14 -3.31 4.86
N PHE A 133 -16.58 -2.39 4.06
CA PHE A 133 -16.93 -2.14 2.65
C PHE A 133 -18.34 -1.57 2.40
N GLY A 134 -19.08 -1.17 3.44
CA GLY A 134 -20.36 -0.48 3.34
C GLY A 134 -21.39 -1.18 2.44
N ALA A 135 -21.89 -0.45 1.45
CA ALA A 135 -22.89 -0.90 0.48
C ALA A 135 -22.38 -2.04 -0.43
N PHE A 136 -21.06 -2.17 -0.59
CA PHE A 136 -20.44 -3.16 -1.47
C PHE A 136 -20.19 -4.50 -0.77
N ALA A 137 -20.39 -4.57 0.55
CA ALA A 137 -20.03 -5.74 1.36
C ALA A 137 -20.66 -7.05 0.85
N GLY A 138 -21.91 -7.02 0.37
CA GLY A 138 -22.61 -8.20 -0.14
C GLY A 138 -22.01 -8.70 -1.44
N TRP A 139 -21.79 -7.79 -2.39
CA TRP A 139 -21.08 -8.09 -3.65
C TRP A 139 -19.66 -8.63 -3.39
N MET A 140 -18.91 -7.99 -2.49
CA MET A 140 -17.56 -8.39 -2.09
C MET A 140 -17.47 -9.80 -1.51
N ALA A 141 -18.52 -10.25 -0.83
CA ALA A 141 -18.57 -11.58 -0.23
C ALA A 141 -18.72 -12.70 -1.27
N HIS A 142 -19.19 -12.38 -2.47
CA HIS A 142 -19.39 -13.34 -3.56
C HIS A 142 -18.19 -13.44 -4.51
N LEU A 143 -17.23 -12.54 -4.40
CA LEU A 143 -16.02 -12.58 -5.22
C LEU A 143 -15.13 -13.76 -4.84
N PRO A 144 -14.57 -14.50 -5.80
CA PRO A 144 -13.53 -15.48 -5.54
C PRO A 144 -12.35 -14.85 -4.78
N VAL A 145 -11.94 -15.47 -3.68
CA VAL A 145 -10.89 -14.96 -2.80
C VAL A 145 -9.56 -15.67 -3.08
N VAL A 146 -8.50 -14.89 -3.23
CA VAL A 146 -7.12 -15.38 -3.41
C VAL A 146 -6.32 -15.01 -2.17
N GLN A 147 -5.81 -16.00 -1.43
CA GLN A 147 -5.00 -15.77 -0.22
C GLN A 147 -3.52 -16.02 -0.48
N GLY A 148 -2.84 -15.00 -0.98
CA GLY A 148 -1.45 -15.05 -1.43
C GLY A 148 -1.24 -15.83 -2.72
N GLU A 149 -1.74 -17.06 -2.82
CA GLU A 149 -1.67 -17.85 -4.05
C GLU A 149 -2.88 -18.77 -4.16
N ALA A 150 -3.45 -18.87 -5.36
CA ALA A 150 -4.53 -19.80 -5.67
C ALA A 150 -4.59 -20.12 -7.16
N GLU A 151 -5.36 -21.16 -7.50
CA GLU A 151 -5.49 -21.69 -8.86
C GLU A 151 -6.97 -21.84 -9.26
N ASN A 152 -7.21 -21.93 -10.58
CA ASN A 152 -8.49 -22.25 -11.21
C ASN A 152 -9.62 -21.21 -11.03
N PHE A 153 -9.46 -20.04 -11.65
CA PHE A 153 -10.46 -18.96 -11.68
C PHE A 153 -10.93 -18.65 -13.12
N GLY A 154 -11.57 -19.62 -13.77
CA GLY A 154 -12.05 -19.46 -15.15
C GLY A 154 -10.87 -19.27 -16.10
N ILE A 155 -10.72 -18.07 -16.68
CA ILE A 155 -9.62 -17.75 -17.61
C ILE A 155 -8.22 -17.73 -16.95
N VAL A 156 -8.16 -17.59 -15.62
CA VAL A 156 -6.92 -17.53 -14.86
C VAL A 156 -6.61 -18.91 -14.27
N ALA A 157 -5.54 -19.53 -14.75
CA ALA A 157 -5.03 -20.81 -14.27
C ALA A 157 -4.45 -20.68 -12.86
N ARG A 158 -3.65 -19.64 -12.62
CA ARG A 158 -2.98 -19.37 -11.35
C ARG A 158 -2.88 -17.87 -11.10
N VAL A 159 -3.03 -17.48 -9.85
CA VAL A 159 -2.85 -16.11 -9.38
C VAL A 159 -2.03 -16.14 -8.10
N ALA A 160 -0.97 -15.32 -8.07
CA ALA A 160 -0.22 -15.01 -6.86
C ALA A 160 -0.30 -13.51 -6.58
N CYS A 161 -0.36 -13.14 -5.31
CA CYS A 161 -0.46 -11.77 -4.84
C CYS A 161 0.40 -11.54 -3.60
N SER A 162 1.22 -10.49 -3.63
CA SER A 162 2.09 -10.10 -2.52
C SER A 162 2.04 -8.61 -2.29
N CYS A 163 2.36 -8.19 -1.08
CA CYS A 163 2.55 -6.79 -0.73
C CYS A 163 3.87 -6.60 0.02
N SER A 164 4.56 -5.50 -0.27
CA SER A 164 5.76 -5.12 0.46
C SER A 164 5.40 -4.30 1.71
N PRO A 165 6.27 -4.26 2.73
CA PRO A 165 6.10 -3.37 3.88
C PRO A 165 6.08 -1.88 3.51
N ALA A 166 6.54 -1.52 2.31
CA ALA A 166 6.54 -0.15 1.80
C ALA A 166 5.21 0.25 1.14
N GLY A 167 4.17 -0.59 1.25
CA GLY A 167 2.86 -0.30 0.67
C GLY A 167 2.79 -0.51 -0.84
N GLU A 168 3.63 -1.39 -1.37
CA GLU A 168 3.52 -1.85 -2.74
C GLU A 168 2.75 -3.16 -2.79
N VAL A 169 2.10 -3.41 -3.91
CA VAL A 169 1.38 -4.63 -4.18
C VAL A 169 1.77 -5.16 -5.54
N ALA A 170 1.75 -6.48 -5.68
CA ALA A 170 2.04 -7.14 -6.92
C ALA A 170 1.09 -8.32 -7.14
N LEU A 171 0.76 -8.56 -8.41
CA LEU A 171 0.00 -9.72 -8.87
C LEU A 171 0.78 -10.41 -9.98
N ASP A 172 0.87 -11.73 -9.92
CA ASP A 172 1.26 -12.61 -11.03
C ASP A 172 0.02 -13.41 -11.44
N LEU A 173 -0.32 -13.35 -12.73
CA LEU A 173 -1.44 -14.05 -13.34
C LEU A 173 -0.93 -14.97 -14.44
N ARG A 174 -1.32 -16.24 -14.37
CA ARG A 174 -1.15 -17.23 -15.44
C ARG A 174 -2.51 -17.59 -16.01
N PHE A 175 -2.63 -17.59 -17.33
CA PHE A 175 -3.88 -17.87 -18.02
C PHE A 175 -3.93 -19.32 -18.53
N ILE A 176 -5.14 -19.88 -18.69
CA ILE A 176 -5.36 -21.25 -19.21
C ILE A 176 -4.98 -21.36 -20.72
N GLY A 177 -4.70 -20.24 -21.39
CA GLY A 177 -4.27 -20.21 -22.78
C GLY A 177 -3.43 -18.99 -23.13
N ARG A 178 -3.24 -18.73 -24.42
CA ARG A 178 -2.56 -17.54 -24.94
C ARG A 178 -3.59 -16.54 -25.45
N SER A 179 -3.47 -15.28 -25.06
CA SER A 179 -4.37 -14.20 -25.51
C SER A 179 -4.22 -13.97 -27.01
N ARG A 180 -5.34 -13.72 -27.68
CA ARG A 180 -5.40 -13.42 -29.11
C ARG A 180 -5.42 -11.93 -29.40
N SER A 181 -5.92 -11.10 -28.48
CA SER A 181 -6.10 -9.66 -28.70
C SER A 181 -5.50 -8.84 -27.57
N THR A 182 -6.12 -8.86 -26.40
CA THR A 182 -5.81 -7.91 -25.32
C THR A 182 -5.99 -8.53 -23.96
N VAL A 183 -5.00 -8.33 -23.09
CA VAL A 183 -5.11 -8.52 -21.65
C VAL A 183 -5.16 -7.16 -20.98
N ARG A 184 -6.10 -6.97 -20.05
CA ARG A 184 -6.20 -5.75 -19.24
C ARG A 184 -6.43 -6.11 -17.79
N ILE A 185 -5.71 -5.43 -16.90
CA ILE A 185 -5.86 -5.57 -15.46
C ILE A 185 -6.26 -4.21 -14.90
N ASP A 186 -7.45 -4.15 -14.31
CA ASP A 186 -7.92 -3.01 -13.55
C ASP A 186 -7.95 -3.40 -12.07
N ALA A 187 -7.30 -2.62 -11.19
CA ALA A 187 -7.21 -2.94 -9.78
C ALA A 187 -7.59 -1.76 -8.88
N VAL A 188 -8.16 -2.07 -7.72
CA VAL A 188 -8.45 -1.14 -6.63
C VAL A 188 -7.89 -1.69 -5.33
N ALA A 189 -7.13 -0.88 -4.60
CA ALA A 189 -6.69 -1.23 -3.26
C ALA A 189 -7.72 -0.77 -2.22
N ILE A 190 -8.07 -1.67 -1.30
CA ILE A 190 -8.83 -1.37 -0.10
C ILE A 190 -7.91 -1.58 1.09
N ALA A 191 -7.48 -0.47 1.69
CA ALA A 191 -6.63 -0.48 2.86
C ALA A 191 -7.45 -0.58 4.14
N ARG A 192 -6.92 -1.36 5.08
CA ARG A 192 -7.26 -1.29 6.50
C ARG A 192 -6.19 -0.46 7.17
N LEU A 193 -6.55 0.72 7.65
CA LEU A 193 -5.66 1.63 8.34
C LEU A 193 -5.96 1.62 9.83
N ARG A 194 -4.92 1.70 10.65
CA ARG A 194 -5.07 1.95 12.08
C ARG A 194 -5.78 3.28 12.28
N SER A 195 -6.80 3.32 13.14
CA SER A 195 -7.44 4.58 13.53
C SER A 195 -6.51 5.43 14.41
N ASP A 196 -6.56 6.75 14.23
CA ASP A 196 -5.76 7.72 14.97
C ASP A 196 -6.15 7.79 16.47
N ASP A 197 -7.42 7.50 16.77
CA ASP A 197 -7.98 7.49 18.13
C ASP A 197 -7.86 6.14 18.85
N GLY A 198 -7.23 5.15 18.20
CA GLY A 198 -7.13 3.78 18.72
C GLY A 198 -8.42 2.96 18.65
N GLY A 199 -9.45 3.46 17.96
CA GLY A 199 -10.68 2.74 17.64
C GLY A 199 -10.50 1.62 16.60
N PRO A 200 -11.61 1.08 16.05
CA PRO A 200 -11.54 0.05 15.01
C PRO A 200 -10.81 0.56 13.76
N ASP A 201 -10.19 -0.35 13.01
CA ASP A 201 -9.46 0.02 11.79
C ASP A 201 -10.37 0.75 10.79
N GLU A 202 -9.84 1.82 10.21
CA GLU A 202 -10.46 2.59 9.14
C GLU A 202 -10.34 1.81 7.82
N ILE A 203 -11.47 1.59 7.13
CA ILE A 203 -11.49 1.02 5.79
C ILE A 203 -11.48 2.17 4.78
N SER A 204 -10.48 2.21 3.91
CA SER A 204 -10.34 3.27 2.91
C SER A 204 -9.96 2.70 1.54
N LEU A 205 -10.55 3.26 0.48
CA LEU A 205 -10.12 2.97 -0.88
C LEU A 205 -8.87 3.79 -1.18
N MET A 206 -7.82 3.11 -1.61
CA MET A 206 -6.53 3.72 -1.91
C MET A 206 -6.33 3.80 -3.42
N PRO A 207 -6.24 5.01 -4.00
CA PRO A 207 -5.70 5.14 -5.34
C PRO A 207 -4.25 4.67 -5.33
N PHE A 208 -3.87 3.98 -6.40
CA PHE A 208 -2.45 3.76 -6.65
C PHE A 208 -1.81 5.08 -7.08
N HIS A 209 -0.75 5.45 -6.39
CA HIS A 209 0.11 6.55 -6.79
C HIS A 209 0.89 6.19 -8.06
N ASP A 210 1.16 4.90 -8.24
CA ASP A 210 1.89 4.39 -9.39
C ASP A 210 1.42 2.99 -9.78
N VAL A 211 1.34 2.72 -11.08
CA VAL A 211 0.85 1.45 -11.64
C VAL A 211 1.71 1.04 -12.83
N LEU A 212 2.13 -0.23 -12.82
CA LEU A 212 2.75 -0.89 -13.95
C LEU A 212 2.04 -2.21 -14.22
N ALA A 213 1.84 -2.52 -15.49
CA ALA A 213 1.37 -3.84 -15.92
C ALA A 213 2.19 -4.28 -17.13
N ARG A 214 2.63 -5.53 -17.12
CA ARG A 214 3.26 -6.18 -18.29
C ARG A 214 2.52 -7.45 -18.63
N HIS A 215 2.33 -7.65 -19.93
CA HIS A 215 1.58 -8.77 -20.48
C HIS A 215 2.48 -9.52 -21.44
N VAL A 216 2.53 -10.84 -21.29
CA VAL A 216 3.18 -11.76 -22.23
C VAL A 216 2.19 -12.85 -22.62
N PRO A 217 2.40 -13.56 -23.74
CA PRO A 217 1.54 -14.68 -24.12
C PRO A 217 1.35 -15.70 -22.98
N GLY A 218 0.16 -15.70 -22.38
CA GLY A 218 -0.25 -16.62 -21.31
C GLY A 218 0.10 -16.19 -19.88
N ALA A 219 0.67 -15.00 -19.68
CA ALA A 219 0.90 -14.47 -18.33
C ALA A 219 0.82 -12.95 -18.25
N SER A 220 0.60 -12.42 -17.05
CA SER A 220 0.64 -10.99 -16.81
C SER A 220 1.09 -10.70 -15.39
N ALA A 221 1.84 -9.62 -15.24
CA ALA A 221 2.25 -9.10 -13.95
C ALA A 221 1.71 -7.69 -13.78
N PHE A 222 1.21 -7.40 -12.58
CA PHE A 222 0.74 -6.09 -12.17
C PHE A 222 1.54 -5.65 -10.95
N TYR A 223 1.90 -4.38 -10.91
CA TYR A 223 2.48 -3.70 -9.77
C TYR A 223 1.69 -2.43 -9.50
N GLY A 224 1.39 -2.18 -8.23
CA GLY A 224 0.76 -0.96 -7.77
C GLY A 224 1.43 -0.45 -6.51
N ARG A 225 1.57 0.86 -6.38
CA ARG A 225 2.11 1.50 -5.17
C ARG A 225 1.07 2.40 -4.52
N MET A 226 0.81 2.19 -3.24
CA MET A 226 -0.06 3.07 -2.45
C MET A 226 0.67 4.38 -2.12
N GLN A 227 -0.09 5.41 -1.76
CA GLN A 227 0.48 6.67 -1.29
C GLN A 227 1.24 6.46 0.03
N TRP A 228 2.47 6.99 0.09
CA TRP A 228 3.40 6.76 1.20
C TRP A 228 2.84 7.19 2.56
N GLU A 229 2.01 8.25 2.57
CA GLU A 229 1.39 8.86 3.76
C GLU A 229 0.54 7.87 4.56
N HIS A 230 -0.03 6.86 3.90
CA HIS A 230 -0.90 5.88 4.52
C HIS A 230 -0.16 4.60 4.97
N VAL A 231 1.09 4.41 4.52
CA VAL A 231 1.86 3.18 4.78
C VAL A 231 2.10 2.96 6.27
N ALA A 232 2.40 4.03 7.02
CA ALA A 232 2.64 3.94 8.47
C ALA A 232 1.41 3.48 9.27
N ARG A 233 0.20 3.74 8.75
CA ARG A 233 -1.06 3.32 9.36
C ARG A 233 -1.57 2.00 8.80
N LEU A 234 -0.99 1.48 7.71
CA LEU A 234 -1.49 0.30 7.03
C LEU A 234 -1.39 -0.95 7.92
N ARG A 235 -2.53 -1.61 8.13
CA ARG A 235 -2.66 -2.91 8.82
C ARG A 235 -2.87 -4.07 7.86
N GLY A 236 -3.35 -3.77 6.65
CA GLY A 236 -3.50 -4.76 5.60
C GLY A 236 -4.16 -4.13 4.38
N VAL A 237 -4.09 -4.83 3.26
CA VAL A 237 -4.68 -4.39 2.00
C VAL A 237 -5.40 -5.57 1.35
N ASP A 238 -6.59 -5.31 0.84
CA ASP A 238 -7.29 -6.20 -0.08
C ASP A 238 -7.22 -5.55 -1.47
N LEU A 239 -6.92 -6.33 -2.50
CA LEU A 239 -6.96 -5.91 -3.88
C LEU A 239 -8.19 -6.47 -4.57
N LEU A 240 -8.97 -5.58 -5.16
CA LEU A 240 -10.02 -5.97 -6.09
C LEU A 240 -9.54 -5.81 -7.49
N VAL A 241 -9.62 -6.90 -8.25
CA VAL A 241 -9.00 -6.99 -9.56
C VAL A 241 -10.05 -7.44 -10.55
N GLN A 242 -10.23 -6.66 -11.60
CA GLN A 242 -10.87 -7.12 -12.82
C GLN A 242 -9.78 -7.48 -13.83
N VAL A 243 -9.81 -8.72 -14.28
CA VAL A 243 -8.94 -9.22 -15.33
C VAL A 243 -9.78 -9.43 -16.57
N THR A 244 -9.41 -8.77 -17.66
CA THR A 244 -9.98 -9.00 -18.99
C THR A 244 -8.96 -9.74 -19.82
N PHE A 245 -9.36 -10.87 -20.39
CA PHE A 245 -8.53 -11.69 -21.27
C PHE A 245 -9.34 -12.00 -22.52
N ASP A 246 -8.94 -11.38 -23.64
CA ASP A 246 -9.73 -11.34 -24.87
C ASP A 246 -11.15 -10.80 -24.59
N ASP A 247 -12.20 -11.59 -24.80
CA ASP A 247 -13.60 -11.19 -24.57
C ASP A 247 -14.14 -11.60 -23.18
N GLU A 248 -13.35 -12.32 -22.40
CA GLU A 248 -13.75 -12.85 -21.10
C GLU A 248 -13.26 -11.97 -19.94
N ARG A 249 -14.02 -11.95 -18.86
CA ARG A 249 -13.74 -11.15 -17.66
C ARG A 249 -13.87 -11.99 -16.41
N VAL A 250 -12.94 -11.81 -15.48
CA VAL A 250 -13.02 -12.36 -14.13
C VAL A 250 -12.74 -11.26 -13.11
N TRP A 251 -13.47 -11.31 -12.00
CA TRP A 251 -13.26 -10.43 -10.86
C TRP A 251 -12.75 -11.24 -9.68
N LEU A 252 -11.71 -10.75 -9.01
CA LEU A 252 -11.04 -11.43 -7.92
C LEU A 252 -10.88 -10.48 -6.72
N ARG A 253 -11.01 -11.04 -5.52
CA ARG A 253 -10.58 -10.39 -4.28
C ARG A 253 -9.27 -11.03 -3.81
N CYS A 254 -8.17 -10.35 -4.07
CA CYS A 254 -6.83 -10.79 -3.71
C CYS A 254 -6.45 -10.23 -2.33
N GLN A 255 -6.05 -11.12 -1.43
CA GLN A 255 -5.51 -10.80 -0.11
C GLN A 255 -4.00 -11.06 -0.16
N PRO A 256 -3.18 -10.07 -0.57
CA PRO A 256 -1.75 -10.24 -0.72
C PRO A 256 -1.08 -10.64 0.59
N ARG A 257 -0.09 -11.53 0.49
CA ARG A 257 0.79 -11.85 1.61
C ARG A 257 1.81 -10.74 1.79
N VAL A 258 2.06 -10.37 3.04
CA VAL A 258 3.17 -9.46 3.37
C VAL A 258 4.46 -10.24 3.16
N GLU A 259 5.23 -9.82 2.18
CA GLU A 259 6.48 -10.47 1.77
C GLU A 259 7.64 -9.50 1.95
N SER A 260 8.81 -10.06 2.21
CA SER A 260 10.05 -9.28 2.13
C SER A 260 10.25 -8.72 0.72
N VAL A 261 11.00 -7.62 0.57
CA VAL A 261 11.28 -7.07 -0.78
C VAL A 261 11.94 -8.08 -1.73
N PRO A 262 12.95 -8.88 -1.32
CA PRO A 262 13.48 -9.95 -2.17
C PRO A 262 12.40 -10.90 -2.66
N ALA A 263 11.56 -11.43 -1.76
CA ALA A 263 10.48 -12.34 -2.10
C ALA A 263 9.40 -11.69 -2.99
N PHE A 264 9.11 -10.41 -2.75
CA PHE A 264 8.19 -9.60 -3.56
C PHE A 264 8.72 -9.41 -5.00
N LEU A 265 10.00 -9.04 -5.15
CA LEU A 265 10.63 -8.85 -6.45
C LEU A 265 10.87 -10.18 -7.18
N ASP A 266 11.22 -11.24 -6.45
CA ASP A 266 11.33 -12.60 -6.99
C ASP A 266 9.98 -13.10 -7.53
N MET A 267 8.88 -12.83 -6.82
CA MET A 267 7.53 -13.15 -7.30
C MET A 267 7.25 -12.45 -8.64
N LEU A 268 7.50 -11.13 -8.72
CA LEU A 268 7.36 -10.33 -9.95
C LEU A 268 8.24 -10.87 -11.10
N SER A 269 9.42 -11.39 -10.78
CA SER A 269 10.33 -11.98 -11.76
C SER A 269 9.80 -13.27 -12.36
N SER A 270 9.14 -14.09 -11.53
CA SER A 270 8.73 -15.43 -11.91
C SER A 270 7.58 -15.43 -12.92
N ALA A 271 6.71 -14.40 -12.90
CA ALA A 271 5.58 -14.20 -13.81
C ALA A 271 5.97 -14.20 -15.29
N LEU A 272 7.21 -13.75 -15.58
CA LEU A 272 7.69 -13.51 -16.93
C LEU A 272 8.76 -14.53 -17.37
N ALA A 273 9.22 -15.40 -16.46
CA ALA A 273 10.28 -16.38 -16.67
C ALA A 273 10.07 -17.24 -17.94
N GLY A 274 11.03 -17.19 -18.88
CA GLY A 274 11.07 -17.95 -20.14
C GLY A 274 10.83 -17.17 -21.45
N GLN A 275 10.48 -15.88 -21.43
CA GLN A 275 10.29 -15.07 -22.65
C GLN A 275 11.14 -13.79 -22.64
N THR A 276 11.73 -13.45 -23.80
CA THR A 276 12.48 -12.19 -24.03
C THR A 276 11.58 -11.01 -23.70
N GLY A 277 11.88 -10.28 -22.61
CA GLY A 277 11.03 -9.23 -22.05
C GLY A 277 10.95 -9.21 -20.52
N GLN A 278 11.42 -10.27 -19.85
CA GLN A 278 11.51 -10.39 -18.38
C GLN A 278 12.20 -9.23 -17.67
N SER A 279 13.19 -8.60 -18.32
CA SER A 279 13.99 -7.57 -17.69
C SER A 279 13.23 -6.26 -17.49
N THR A 280 12.14 -5.98 -18.22
CA THR A 280 11.58 -4.62 -18.21
C THR A 280 10.74 -4.33 -16.97
N LEU A 281 9.83 -5.21 -16.52
CA LEU A 281 8.98 -4.87 -15.35
C LEU A 281 9.80 -4.72 -14.06
N ILE A 282 10.71 -5.67 -13.81
CA ILE A 282 11.56 -5.59 -12.62
C ILE A 282 12.47 -4.38 -12.72
N ALA A 283 13.06 -4.10 -13.90
CA ALA A 283 13.86 -2.89 -14.09
C ALA A 283 13.03 -1.60 -13.88
N ASP A 284 11.80 -1.53 -14.39
CA ASP A 284 10.92 -0.37 -14.20
C ASP A 284 10.55 -0.18 -12.72
N VAL A 285 10.20 -1.28 -12.03
CA VAL A 285 9.90 -1.27 -10.59
C VAL A 285 11.15 -0.89 -9.80
N ALA A 286 12.30 -1.41 -10.19
CA ALA A 286 13.59 -1.13 -9.59
C ALA A 286 13.96 0.35 -9.73
N GLU A 287 13.86 0.90 -10.93
CA GLU A 287 14.14 2.31 -11.22
C GLU A 287 13.22 3.23 -10.41
N ARG A 288 11.91 2.94 -10.38
CA ARG A 288 10.94 3.74 -9.61
C ARG A 288 11.20 3.69 -8.10
N ARG A 289 11.67 2.55 -7.60
CA ARG A 289 12.08 2.39 -6.20
C ARG A 289 13.35 3.19 -5.90
N VAL A 290 14.35 3.14 -6.77
CA VAL A 290 15.55 3.98 -6.65
C VAL A 290 15.15 5.45 -6.61
N THR A 291 14.35 5.93 -7.56
CA THR A 291 13.89 7.33 -7.58
C THR A 291 13.14 7.72 -6.31
N LEU A 292 12.22 6.88 -5.83
CA LEU A 292 11.49 7.13 -4.59
C LEU A 292 12.44 7.27 -3.41
N VAL A 293 13.36 6.32 -3.29
CA VAL A 293 14.32 6.25 -2.21
C VAL A 293 15.18 7.51 -2.21
N THR A 294 15.74 7.87 -3.36
CA THR A 294 16.56 9.08 -3.51
C THR A 294 15.77 10.32 -3.10
N ALA A 295 14.52 10.47 -3.55
CA ALA A 295 13.68 11.60 -3.18
C ALA A 295 13.35 11.64 -1.67
N LEU A 296 13.11 10.49 -1.04
CA LEU A 296 12.90 10.42 0.41
C LEU A 296 14.16 10.79 1.19
N ILE A 297 15.31 10.32 0.73
CA ILE A 297 16.61 10.67 1.31
C ILE A 297 16.86 12.17 1.21
N GLU A 298 16.68 12.76 0.03
CA GLU A 298 16.86 14.20 -0.22
C GLU A 298 15.92 15.03 0.67
N ALA A 299 14.64 14.67 0.73
CA ALA A 299 13.65 15.36 1.57
C ALA A 299 14.02 15.31 3.07
N GLU A 300 14.56 14.20 3.56
CA GLU A 300 15.03 14.09 4.94
C GLU A 300 16.32 14.88 5.20
N GLN A 301 17.25 14.92 4.24
CA GLN A 301 18.44 15.76 4.32
C GLN A 301 18.07 17.25 4.36
N GLU A 302 17.14 17.70 3.52
CA GLU A 302 16.62 19.08 3.52
C GLU A 302 15.94 19.43 4.84
N ARG A 303 15.13 18.53 5.41
CA ARG A 303 14.55 18.70 6.75
C ARG A 303 15.64 18.79 7.81
N ALA A 304 16.68 17.97 7.75
CA ALA A 304 17.79 18.00 8.71
C ALA A 304 18.57 19.33 8.67
N VAL A 305 18.68 19.95 7.49
CA VAL A 305 19.33 21.26 7.30
C VAL A 305 18.41 22.43 7.71
N GLY A 306 17.10 22.28 7.52
CA GLY A 306 16.10 23.34 7.78
C GLY A 306 15.50 23.36 9.19
N THR A 307 15.72 22.34 10.02
CA THR A 307 15.14 22.29 11.37
C THR A 307 16.02 23.08 12.35
N PRO A 308 15.51 24.12 13.05
CA PRO A 308 16.27 24.76 14.10
C PRO A 308 16.62 23.70 15.16
N SER A 309 17.88 23.66 15.59
CA SER A 309 18.33 22.80 16.66
C SER A 309 17.45 23.02 17.89
N PHE A 310 16.52 22.10 18.15
CA PHE A 310 15.82 22.06 19.43
C PHE A 310 16.87 21.88 20.55
N PRO A 311 16.63 22.47 21.72
CA PRO A 311 17.66 22.62 22.73
C PRO A 311 18.24 21.26 23.12
N ARG A 312 19.56 21.15 23.00
CA ARG A 312 20.37 20.03 23.49
C ARG A 312 19.98 19.71 24.93
N LEU A 313 19.35 18.54 25.18
CA LEU A 313 19.45 17.78 26.44
C LEU A 313 18.71 16.42 26.50
N GLU A 314 17.92 16.00 25.50
CA GLU A 314 17.20 14.69 25.60
C GLU A 314 17.98 13.54 24.92
N LEU A 315 18.14 12.44 25.66
CA LEU A 315 18.69 11.18 25.16
C LEU A 315 17.86 10.70 23.93
N PRO A 316 18.48 10.03 22.94
CA PRO A 316 17.75 9.52 21.77
C PRO A 316 16.77 8.42 22.19
N GLU A 317 15.74 8.20 21.40
CA GLU A 317 15.02 6.93 21.45
C GLU A 317 15.88 5.85 20.78
N LEU A 318 15.75 4.61 21.22
CA LEU A 318 16.51 3.46 20.70
C LEU A 318 15.54 2.39 20.17
N ALA A 319 15.76 1.93 18.95
CA ALA A 319 15.08 0.76 18.39
C ALA A 319 16.04 -0.44 18.39
N LEU A 320 15.84 -1.37 19.31
CA LEU A 320 16.53 -2.66 19.30
C LEU A 320 15.81 -3.62 18.37
N VAL A 321 16.57 -4.23 17.48
CA VAL A 321 16.02 -5.18 16.53
C VAL A 321 16.84 -6.47 16.53
N GLY A 322 16.19 -7.58 16.18
CA GLY A 322 16.78 -8.92 16.21
C GLY A 322 16.70 -9.58 17.59
N VAL A 323 15.68 -9.25 18.38
CA VAL A 323 15.43 -9.92 19.68
C VAL A 323 14.66 -11.21 19.44
N GLU A 324 15.35 -12.23 18.93
CA GLU A 324 14.69 -13.47 18.48
C GLU A 324 14.53 -14.52 19.59
N ASP A 325 15.39 -14.54 20.60
CA ASP A 325 15.42 -15.62 21.58
C ASP A 325 15.73 -15.18 23.02
N VAL A 326 15.74 -16.17 23.92
CA VAL A 326 16.02 -15.99 25.35
C VAL A 326 17.45 -15.48 25.61
N SER A 327 18.40 -15.81 24.74
CA SER A 327 19.79 -15.37 24.86
C SER A 327 19.91 -13.86 24.61
N ALA A 328 19.18 -13.34 23.62
CA ALA A 328 19.05 -11.90 23.40
C ALA A 328 18.48 -11.19 24.65
N CYS A 329 17.44 -11.74 25.28
CA CYS A 329 16.89 -11.18 26.52
C CYS A 329 17.91 -11.16 27.67
N ARG A 330 18.75 -12.20 27.81
CA ARG A 330 19.81 -12.24 28.84
C ARG A 330 20.87 -11.16 28.62
N LEU A 331 21.29 -10.97 27.38
CA LEU A 331 22.21 -9.88 27.01
C LEU A 331 21.60 -8.52 27.36
N LEU A 332 20.36 -8.27 26.97
CA LEU A 332 19.66 -7.02 27.28
C LEU A 332 19.47 -6.80 28.78
N HIS A 333 19.31 -7.87 29.56
CA HIS A 333 19.30 -7.76 31.02
C HIS A 333 20.63 -7.29 31.60
N LEU A 334 21.74 -7.79 31.07
CA LEU A 334 23.09 -7.39 31.47
C LEU A 334 23.40 -5.94 31.05
N LEU A 335 23.01 -5.56 29.84
CA LEU A 335 23.25 -4.23 29.27
C LEU A 335 22.22 -3.17 29.68
N ALA A 336 21.17 -3.55 30.41
CA ALA A 336 20.08 -2.65 30.78
C ALA A 336 20.56 -1.33 31.43
N PRO A 337 21.54 -1.31 32.37
CA PRO A 337 22.03 -0.07 32.96
C PRO A 337 22.68 0.89 31.95
N GLU A 338 23.40 0.35 30.98
CA GLU A 338 24.09 1.16 29.95
C GLU A 338 23.07 1.74 28.96
N LEU A 339 22.11 0.92 28.52
CA LEU A 339 21.01 1.35 27.65
C LEU A 339 20.09 2.38 28.32
N GLU A 340 19.78 2.20 29.62
CA GLU A 340 19.02 3.15 30.44
C GLU A 340 19.70 4.53 30.52
N SER A 341 21.04 4.58 30.45
CA SER A 341 21.80 5.83 30.51
C SER A 341 21.94 6.55 29.17
N CYS A 342 21.66 5.84 28.07
CA CYS A 342 21.94 6.28 26.71
C CYS A 342 20.69 6.48 25.86
N ALA A 343 19.50 6.17 26.38
CA ALA A 343 18.24 6.30 25.66
C ALA A 343 17.13 6.90 26.54
N SER A 344 16.21 7.64 25.92
CA SER A 344 15.00 8.17 26.57
C SER A 344 13.82 7.20 26.47
N ARG A 345 13.81 6.37 25.43
CA ARG A 345 12.80 5.34 25.18
C ARG A 345 13.39 4.17 24.43
N LEU A 346 12.83 2.99 24.62
CA LEU A 346 13.21 1.76 23.93
C LEU A 346 12.04 1.23 23.10
N MET A 347 12.30 0.91 21.84
CA MET A 347 11.44 0.09 21.00
C MET A 347 12.13 -1.24 20.77
N VAL A 348 11.40 -2.35 20.90
CA VAL A 348 11.97 -3.69 20.77
C VAL A 348 11.23 -4.45 19.69
N LEU A 349 11.97 -5.00 18.72
CA LEU A 349 11.47 -5.78 17.60
C LEU A 349 12.14 -7.16 17.56
N GLY A 350 11.33 -8.21 17.45
CA GLY A 350 11.74 -9.62 17.38
C GLY A 350 10.77 -10.56 18.10
N GLU A 351 10.93 -11.88 17.91
CA GLU A 351 10.03 -12.89 18.50
C GLU A 351 10.00 -12.88 20.04
N ALA A 352 11.11 -12.51 20.69
CA ALA A 352 11.22 -12.39 22.14
C ALA A 352 11.07 -10.93 22.65
N ALA A 353 10.58 -10.01 21.81
CA ALA A 353 10.46 -8.58 22.14
C ALA A 353 9.59 -8.29 23.37
N GLU A 354 8.49 -9.02 23.56
CA GLU A 354 7.64 -8.88 24.76
C GLU A 354 8.42 -9.21 26.05
N THR A 355 9.22 -10.27 26.02
CA THR A 355 10.07 -10.70 27.14
C THR A 355 11.18 -9.69 27.42
N ALA A 356 11.83 -9.18 26.37
CA ALA A 356 12.87 -8.16 26.51
C ALA A 356 12.34 -6.82 27.02
N ALA A 357 11.20 -6.35 26.50
CA ALA A 357 10.58 -5.10 26.97
C ALA A 357 10.21 -5.17 28.46
N GLN A 358 9.78 -6.34 28.95
CA GLN A 358 9.48 -6.54 30.38
C GLN A 358 10.69 -6.30 31.30
N ILE A 359 11.93 -6.53 30.83
CA ILE A 359 13.13 -6.28 31.63
C ILE A 359 13.21 -4.80 32.02
N PHE A 360 13.02 -3.91 31.06
CA PHE A 360 13.10 -2.46 31.25
C PHE A 360 11.86 -1.92 31.96
N ASN A 361 10.67 -2.39 31.57
CA ASN A 361 9.42 -1.96 32.18
C ASN A 361 9.34 -2.34 33.67
N ARG A 362 9.87 -3.50 34.10
CA ARG A 362 9.95 -3.88 35.52
C ARG A 362 10.92 -3.01 36.32
N ARG A 363 11.98 -2.52 35.69
CA ARG A 363 12.97 -1.65 36.31
C ARG A 363 12.49 -0.19 36.40
N GLY A 364 11.57 0.20 35.52
CA GLY A 364 10.86 1.48 35.56
C GLY A 364 11.71 2.71 35.19
N ARG A 365 12.94 2.50 34.71
CA ARG A 365 13.90 3.58 34.38
C ARG A 365 13.92 3.96 32.90
N LEU A 366 13.52 3.04 32.03
CA LEU A 366 13.42 3.24 30.58
C LEU A 366 12.10 2.64 30.10
N SER A 367 11.29 3.45 29.41
CA SER A 367 10.03 2.99 28.84
C SER A 367 10.29 2.12 27.62
N ALA A 368 9.87 0.85 27.66
CA ALA A 368 10.06 -0.09 26.56
C ALA A 368 8.72 -0.49 25.91
N VAL A 369 8.65 -0.31 24.58
CA VAL A 369 7.48 -0.64 23.76
C VAL A 369 7.83 -1.79 22.81
N VAL A 370 6.89 -2.71 22.65
CA VAL A 370 7.02 -3.81 21.69
C VAL A 370 6.56 -3.33 20.33
N ALA A 371 7.46 -3.35 19.35
CA ALA A 371 7.13 -3.21 17.95
C ALA A 371 7.01 -4.64 17.37
N ARG A 372 5.83 -5.01 16.87
CA ARG A 372 5.63 -6.32 16.24
C ARG A 372 6.17 -6.36 14.81
N GLU A 373 6.25 -5.21 14.16
CA GLU A 373 6.65 -5.06 12.76
C GLU A 373 7.42 -3.75 12.58
N GLY A 374 8.28 -3.68 11.55
CA GLY A 374 9.07 -2.48 11.23
C GLY A 374 8.23 -1.22 10.96
N GLY A 375 6.96 -1.37 10.56
CA GLY A 375 6.02 -0.27 10.35
C GLY A 375 5.77 0.58 11.61
N ALA A 376 5.82 -0.02 12.81
CA ALA A 376 5.69 0.74 14.06
C ALA A 376 6.89 1.66 14.32
N ILE A 377 8.08 1.24 13.87
CA ILE A 377 9.31 2.04 13.96
C ILE A 377 9.23 3.18 12.92
N LEU A 378 8.73 2.91 11.71
CA LEU A 378 8.45 3.94 10.68
C LEU A 378 7.50 5.02 11.19
N ALA A 379 6.39 4.62 11.82
CA ALA A 379 5.44 5.56 12.41
C ALA A 379 6.10 6.42 13.50
N ARG A 380 6.95 5.83 14.34
CA ARG A 380 7.65 6.57 15.38
C ARG A 380 8.64 7.58 14.79
N VAL A 381 9.33 7.25 13.71
CA VAL A 381 10.20 8.19 12.97
C VAL A 381 9.42 9.44 12.57
N ALA A 382 8.25 9.24 11.97
CA ALA A 382 7.42 10.34 11.50
C ALA A 382 6.98 11.27 12.65
N GLU A 383 6.81 10.72 13.86
CA GLU A 383 6.44 11.48 15.05
C GLU A 383 7.61 12.23 15.71
N VAL A 384 8.77 11.58 15.86
CA VAL A 384 9.90 12.15 16.64
C VAL A 384 11.02 12.74 15.79
N GLY A 385 10.97 12.53 14.48
CA GLY A 385 12.01 12.91 13.54
C GLY A 385 13.18 11.90 13.50
N PRO A 386 13.83 11.70 12.34
CA PRO A 386 14.86 10.67 12.14
C PRO A 386 16.16 10.93 12.92
N ALA A 387 16.39 12.16 13.36
CA ALA A 387 17.56 12.51 14.17
C ALA A 387 17.47 12.01 15.63
N ASN A 388 16.27 11.60 16.07
CA ASN A 388 15.97 11.32 17.48
C ASN A 388 15.72 9.84 17.78
N LEU A 389 15.75 8.93 16.80
CA LEU A 389 15.58 7.49 17.01
C LEU A 389 16.72 6.71 16.34
N VAL A 390 17.45 5.91 17.13
CA VAL A 390 18.64 5.16 16.73
C VAL A 390 18.31 3.67 16.68
N ALA A 391 18.48 3.01 15.53
CA ALA A 391 18.26 1.57 15.42
C ALA A 391 19.56 0.76 15.56
N VAL A 392 19.52 -0.32 16.34
CA VAL A 392 20.69 -1.15 16.68
C VAL A 392 20.32 -2.63 16.64
N ASP A 393 21.13 -3.44 15.95
CA ASP A 393 21.04 -4.91 15.99
C ASP A 393 21.48 -5.45 17.35
N VAL A 394 20.78 -6.46 17.86
CA VAL A 394 21.19 -7.14 19.10
C VAL A 394 22.53 -7.88 18.94
N SER A 395 22.86 -8.41 17.76
CA SER A 395 24.14 -9.11 17.51
C SER A 395 25.32 -8.13 17.45
N SER A 396 25.11 -6.96 16.84
CA SER A 396 26.09 -5.87 16.86
C SER A 396 26.28 -5.32 18.27
N LEU A 397 25.20 -5.20 19.04
CA LEU A 397 25.26 -4.82 20.44
C LEU A 397 26.03 -5.87 21.28
N ALA A 398 25.83 -7.17 21.00
CA ALA A 398 26.57 -8.25 21.65
C ALA A 398 28.07 -8.17 21.36
N SER A 399 28.44 -7.94 20.09
CA SER A 399 29.83 -7.80 19.66
C SER A 399 30.49 -6.59 20.32
N ALA A 400 29.81 -5.44 20.32
CA ALA A 400 30.30 -4.23 20.99
C ALA A 400 30.40 -4.41 22.51
N ALA A 401 29.53 -5.21 23.13
CA ALA A 401 29.60 -5.53 24.55
C ALA A 401 30.83 -6.39 24.89
N ILE A 402 31.19 -7.34 24.02
CA ILE A 402 32.41 -8.14 24.16
C ILE A 402 33.66 -7.25 24.01
N GLU A 403 33.62 -6.29 23.10
CA GLU A 403 34.73 -5.38 22.80
C GLU A 403 34.81 -4.16 23.75
N GLY A 404 33.86 -4.01 24.69
CA GLY A 404 33.80 -2.87 25.61
C GLY A 404 33.45 -1.53 24.94
N GLY A 405 32.82 -1.57 23.76
CA GLY A 405 32.58 -0.43 22.87
C GLY A 405 31.11 -0.03 22.69
N VAL A 406 30.19 -0.47 23.54
CA VAL A 406 28.73 -0.23 23.41
C VAL A 406 28.40 1.26 23.28
N SER A 407 28.94 2.10 24.17
CA SER A 407 28.79 3.56 24.09
C SER A 407 29.32 4.17 22.79
N GLY A 408 30.30 3.56 22.12
CA GLY A 408 30.83 3.98 20.83
C GLY A 408 29.90 3.61 19.68
N LEU A 409 29.37 2.38 19.68
CA LEU A 409 28.35 1.90 18.74
C LEU A 409 27.13 2.83 18.74
N LEU A 410 26.64 3.21 19.92
CA LEU A 410 25.47 4.08 20.08
C LEU A 410 25.70 5.53 19.60
N ARG A 411 26.96 5.99 19.55
CA ARG A 411 27.33 7.35 19.08
C ARG A 411 27.54 7.43 17.57
N GLN A 412 27.94 6.33 16.93
CA GLN A 412 28.23 6.30 15.50
C GLN A 412 26.97 6.25 14.62
N VAL A 413 25.82 5.81 15.16
CA VAL A 413 24.58 5.61 14.39
C VAL A 413 23.68 6.87 14.39
N ARG A 414 24.24 8.09 14.30
CA ARG A 414 23.44 9.33 14.33
C ARG A 414 23.36 10.07 12.99
N VAL A 415 22.17 10.63 12.76
CA VAL A 415 21.67 11.48 11.66
C VAL A 415 21.14 10.69 10.46
N GLY A 416 19.83 10.80 10.18
CA GLY A 416 19.16 10.15 9.02
C GLY A 416 18.99 8.62 9.09
N GLY A 417 19.70 7.98 10.04
CA GLY A 417 19.91 6.54 10.10
C GLY A 417 18.65 5.68 10.20
N LEU A 418 17.50 6.19 10.61
CA LEU A 418 16.34 5.32 10.80
C LEU A 418 15.47 5.12 9.57
N ALA A 419 15.16 6.19 8.83
CA ALA A 419 14.53 6.07 7.52
C ALA A 419 15.43 5.22 6.60
N TYR A 420 16.73 5.46 6.72
CA TYR A 420 17.80 4.70 6.11
C TYR A 420 17.83 3.22 6.52
N LEU A 421 17.81 2.91 7.81
CA LEU A 421 17.84 1.54 8.33
C LEU A 421 16.55 0.78 8.04
N LEU A 422 15.40 1.45 8.08
CA LEU A 422 14.11 0.85 7.75
C LEU A 422 13.98 0.63 6.24
N LEU A 423 14.54 1.53 5.43
CA LEU A 423 14.67 1.33 4.01
C LEU A 423 15.60 0.14 3.73
N LEU A 424 16.83 0.13 4.25
CA LEU A 424 17.76 -0.99 4.10
C LEU A 424 17.15 -2.32 4.56
N HIS A 425 16.42 -2.31 5.69
CA HIS A 425 15.73 -3.49 6.21
C HIS A 425 14.60 -3.95 5.29
N SER A 426 13.79 -3.01 4.79
CA SER A 426 12.73 -3.32 3.84
C SER A 426 13.32 -3.96 2.58
N LEU A 427 14.42 -3.41 2.06
CA LEU A 427 15.12 -3.83 0.84
C LEU A 427 15.81 -5.19 0.98
N ALA A 428 16.39 -5.49 2.14
CA ALA A 428 17.17 -6.70 2.35
C ALA A 428 16.34 -7.95 2.63
N GLY A 429 15.14 -7.80 3.23
CA GLY A 429 14.25 -8.89 3.61
C GLY A 429 14.81 -9.89 4.64
N PRO A 430 14.00 -10.76 5.25
CA PRO A 430 12.80 -10.56 6.04
C PRO A 430 13.12 -10.04 7.47
N THR A 431 12.09 -9.86 8.30
CA THR A 431 12.13 -9.52 9.74
C THR A 431 13.15 -10.31 10.58
N ARG A 432 13.57 -11.51 10.14
CA ARG A 432 14.55 -12.37 10.83
C ARG A 432 16.02 -12.17 10.40
N ALA A 433 16.32 -11.36 9.37
CA ALA A 433 17.67 -11.17 8.83
C ALA A 433 18.14 -9.70 8.84
N LEU A 434 17.59 -8.87 9.72
CA LEU A 434 18.10 -7.51 9.90
C LEU A 434 19.59 -7.53 10.31
N GLY A 435 20.03 -8.50 11.12
CA GLY A 435 21.44 -8.64 11.49
C GLY A 435 22.36 -8.76 10.28
N GLU A 436 21.96 -9.48 9.22
CA GLU A 436 22.72 -9.57 7.96
C GLU A 436 22.69 -8.26 7.18
N THR A 437 21.55 -7.56 7.19
CA THR A 437 21.39 -6.24 6.59
C THR A 437 22.32 -5.22 7.24
N LEU A 438 22.33 -5.22 8.57
CA LEU A 438 23.16 -4.34 9.41
C LEU A 438 24.64 -4.71 9.32
N THR A 439 24.97 -6.00 9.20
CA THR A 439 26.34 -6.47 9.00
C THR A 439 26.88 -5.99 7.65
N ARG A 440 26.10 -6.14 6.57
CA ARG A 440 26.52 -5.67 5.26
C ARG A 440 26.60 -4.14 5.20
N TYR A 441 25.66 -3.42 5.82
CA TYR A 441 25.75 -1.97 5.99
C TYR A 441 27.01 -1.54 6.75
N GLY A 442 27.29 -2.18 7.89
CA GLY A 442 28.48 -1.89 8.70
C GLY A 442 29.79 -2.28 8.02
N ALA A 443 29.79 -3.26 7.11
CA ALA A 443 30.95 -3.58 6.27
C ALA A 443 31.17 -2.49 5.22
N MET A 444 30.11 -2.05 4.53
CA MET A 444 30.20 -1.02 3.49
C MET A 444 30.46 0.39 4.05
N LEU A 445 30.03 0.69 5.28
CA LEU A 445 30.43 1.93 5.96
C LEU A 445 31.94 1.98 6.25
N ARG A 446 32.54 0.82 6.56
CA ARG A 446 33.98 0.72 6.86
C ARG A 446 34.83 0.78 5.60
N ASP A 447 34.33 0.24 4.51
CA ASP A 447 34.95 0.31 3.19
C ASP A 447 33.85 0.41 2.10
N PRO A 448 33.61 1.61 1.54
CA PRO A 448 32.62 1.80 0.48
C PRO A 448 32.94 1.05 -0.82
N ASN A 449 34.17 0.59 -1.01
CA ASN A 449 34.60 -0.15 -2.21
C ASN A 449 34.44 -1.67 -2.06
N LEU A 450 33.99 -2.14 -0.90
CA LEU A 450 33.79 -3.56 -0.64
C LEU A 450 32.70 -4.10 -1.59
N PRO A 451 32.93 -5.25 -2.26
CA PRO A 451 31.96 -5.80 -3.20
C PRO A 451 30.63 -6.09 -2.52
N TRP A 452 29.53 -5.86 -3.24
CA TRP A 452 28.20 -6.19 -2.76
C TRP A 452 28.12 -7.66 -2.36
N LEU A 453 27.54 -7.92 -1.19
CA LEU A 453 27.23 -9.27 -0.74
C LEU A 453 25.76 -9.57 -1.05
N PRO A 454 25.47 -10.49 -1.99
CA PRO A 454 24.11 -10.87 -2.36
C PRO A 454 23.25 -11.26 -1.16
N VAL A 455 21.95 -10.99 -1.23
CA VAL A 455 21.01 -11.44 -0.21
C VAL A 455 20.95 -12.97 -0.22
N ALA A 456 21.10 -13.57 0.95
CA ALA A 456 20.86 -14.99 1.17
C ALA A 456 19.35 -15.28 1.09
N HIS A 457 18.87 -15.50 -0.13
CA HIS A 457 17.46 -15.78 -0.43
C HIS A 457 17.38 -16.95 -1.41
N ASP A 458 16.37 -17.80 -1.22
CA ASP A 458 16.09 -18.94 -2.10
C ASP A 458 15.35 -18.47 -3.36
N TRP A 459 16.08 -17.83 -4.27
CA TRP A 459 15.54 -17.28 -5.51
C TRP A 459 14.91 -18.36 -6.39
N ARG A 460 13.74 -18.08 -6.97
CA ARG A 460 13.07 -19.00 -7.91
C ARG A 460 13.90 -19.27 -9.17
N THR A 461 14.72 -18.31 -9.59
CA THR A 461 15.61 -18.44 -10.75
C THR A 461 16.93 -17.71 -10.53
N SER A 462 18.00 -18.11 -11.24
CA SER A 462 19.28 -17.39 -11.21
C SER A 462 19.17 -15.96 -11.76
N LEU A 463 18.35 -15.75 -12.80
CA LEU A 463 18.11 -14.44 -13.38
C LEU A 463 17.40 -13.50 -12.40
N ALA A 464 16.44 -14.03 -11.62
CA ALA A 464 15.81 -13.27 -10.54
C ALA A 464 16.85 -12.85 -9.48
N ALA A 465 17.73 -13.78 -9.11
CA ALA A 465 18.82 -13.49 -8.19
C ALA A 465 19.72 -12.35 -8.70
N GLU A 466 20.16 -12.41 -9.96
CA GLU A 466 21.00 -11.38 -10.57
C GLU A 466 20.31 -10.01 -10.58
N LEU A 467 19.12 -9.92 -11.20
CA LEU A 467 18.40 -8.66 -11.36
C LEU A 467 18.03 -8.01 -10.01
N VAL A 468 17.58 -8.82 -9.05
CA VAL A 468 17.19 -8.28 -7.74
C VAL A 468 18.42 -7.88 -6.94
N ASN A 469 19.52 -8.66 -6.96
CA ASN A 469 20.73 -8.26 -6.26
C ASN A 469 21.38 -7.00 -6.86
N GLU A 470 21.43 -6.86 -8.18
CA GLU A 470 21.89 -5.64 -8.86
C GLU A 470 21.05 -4.43 -8.41
N HIS A 471 19.72 -4.58 -8.39
CA HIS A 471 18.83 -3.52 -7.93
C HIS A 471 19.09 -3.13 -6.47
N LEU A 472 19.20 -4.12 -5.58
CA LEU A 472 19.43 -3.87 -4.15
C LEU A 472 20.81 -3.24 -3.90
N GLU A 473 21.82 -3.63 -4.68
CA GLU A 473 23.15 -3.02 -4.67
C GLU A 473 23.10 -1.54 -5.05
N VAL A 474 22.38 -1.17 -6.12
CA VAL A 474 22.22 0.24 -6.54
C VAL A 474 21.57 1.04 -5.42
N ILE A 475 20.44 0.57 -4.88
CA ILE A 475 19.78 1.32 -3.81
C ILE A 475 20.71 1.47 -2.61
N TRP A 476 21.37 0.40 -2.16
CA TRP A 476 22.26 0.49 -1.02
C TRP A 476 23.45 1.41 -1.25
N ARG A 477 23.99 1.50 -2.46
CA ARG A 477 25.05 2.46 -2.79
C ARG A 477 24.56 3.90 -2.72
N ASP A 478 23.40 4.20 -3.29
CA ASP A 478 22.82 5.55 -3.25
C ASP A 478 22.52 5.99 -1.82
N VAL A 479 21.98 5.05 -1.05
CA VAL A 479 21.75 5.13 0.38
C VAL A 479 23.10 5.45 1.06
N LEU A 480 24.15 4.62 0.92
CA LEU A 480 25.47 4.87 1.53
C LEU A 480 26.08 6.22 1.17
N ALA A 481 26.01 6.63 -0.10
CA ALA A 481 26.50 7.91 -0.56
C ALA A 481 25.83 9.07 0.19
N ALA A 482 24.51 8.99 0.37
CA ALA A 482 23.75 9.98 1.12
C ALA A 482 24.03 10.00 2.64
N SER A 483 24.45 8.87 3.22
CA SER A 483 24.91 8.85 4.62
C SER A 483 26.27 9.52 4.80
N SER A 484 27.14 9.44 3.80
CA SER A 484 28.48 10.05 3.83
C SER A 484 28.47 11.58 3.64
N SER A 485 27.42 12.15 3.03
CA SER A 485 27.29 13.59 2.77
C SER A 485 26.73 14.42 3.95
N GLY A 486 26.37 13.77 5.06
CA GLY A 486 25.79 14.39 6.26
C GLY A 486 26.74 15.15 7.21
N GLY A 487 28.03 15.27 6.89
CA GLY A 487 28.92 16.27 7.50
C GLY A 487 30.36 15.83 7.79
N SER A 488 31.29 16.33 6.99
CA SER A 488 32.22 17.40 7.40
C SER A 488 32.47 18.31 6.20
N PRO A 489 32.43 19.65 6.30
CA PRO A 489 33.26 20.44 5.41
C PRO A 489 34.70 20.07 5.77
N GLU A 490 35.48 19.56 4.81
CA GLU A 490 36.92 19.67 4.97
C GLU A 490 37.24 21.16 5.19
N PRO A 491 38.00 21.55 6.23
CA PRO A 491 38.76 22.77 6.07
C PRO A 491 39.70 22.51 4.89
N ALA A 492 39.50 23.25 3.80
CA ALA A 492 40.49 23.36 2.75
C ALA A 492 41.84 23.73 3.41
N LEU A 493 42.69 22.73 3.64
CA LEU A 493 44.09 22.95 3.90
C LEU A 493 44.73 23.24 2.55
N THR A 494 44.55 24.47 2.10
CA THR A 494 45.41 25.09 1.12
C THR A 494 46.80 25.21 1.74
N VAL A 495 47.62 24.16 1.59
CA VAL A 495 49.08 24.31 1.75
C VAL A 495 49.56 24.98 0.48
N LEU A 496 49.58 26.32 0.50
CA LEU A 496 50.40 27.09 -0.41
C LEU A 496 51.85 26.99 0.09
N GLU A 497 52.68 26.42 -0.78
CA GLU A 497 54.13 26.42 -0.71
C GLU A 497 54.67 27.82 -0.41
N ILE A 498 55.59 27.93 0.55
CA ILE A 498 56.57 29.01 0.56
C ILE A 498 57.92 28.33 0.40
N GLU A 499 58.51 28.50 -0.78
CA GLU A 499 59.90 28.16 -1.08
C GLU A 499 60.86 28.94 -0.17
N ALA A 500 61.78 28.22 0.46
CA ALA A 500 63.22 28.51 0.46
C ALA A 500 64.01 27.24 0.83
#